data_AF-A0A7W5ML06-F1
#
_entry.id   AF-A0A7W5ML06-F1
#
_cell.length_a   1.000
_cell.length_b   1.000
_cell.length_c   1.000
_cell.angle_alpha   90.00
_cell.angle_beta   90.00
_cell.angle_gamma   90.00
#
_symmetry.space_group_name_H-M   'P 1'
#
loop_
_entity.id
_entity.type
_entity.pdbx_description
1 polymer ?
#
loop_
_entity_poly.entity_id
_entity_poly.type
_entity_poly.pdbx_seq_one_letter_code
_entity_poly.pdbx_strand_id
1 'polypeptide(L)'
;MSPRRAALAATAALVAAALPVMASAAPAPAPVAPPVTVATARTAGIPTQLTPEQRSGYRAVFAAIRDARWSDAQITLDTMASGPLHAYARAELVLAKGSPRVSDEALTRLIAEAPELPQAEALMRLASARGFTDLPMLPSAQRLIWQDGAPARIRARATRSDQVAADLAQRMQPYVKADMGAEAQALLESTDGLSPEAETEWQARVAWIYFLQGLDPQARALAAKAAAGSGDWALHGRWTEALSAWRQHDCAATQVDFENVAARATDTDLRATALYWAARSDMACGRPDRVESRLKTAAQYKETFYGLLARQALGLPVERVRPELVSEEWARLERRPNVRVAAALAELGEGERADAVVRQQARIGDSSEFASLVHISETLDLPATTVWLAHNMPQGAVAAADTRYPMPNWTPDTGWRIDKALVYAHTLQESGFRNKVRSPAGAFGLMQIMPAAATDYMRERGVAIDQDALARPSTNIDIGQRHIEKLRDMGLTGGLLPKVIAAYNAGPKPVGEWNALVRDGGDPLLYIESIPYWETRGYVVTVLRNYWMYESLGGKAKSPSRVALAQGMWPRFPGLPGDSAVRMTSQTPVTAIAINGTVAAQSTTHAER
;
A
#
# COMPACT_ATOMS: atom_id res chain seq x y z
N MET A 1 45.17 -48.31 49.89
CA MET A 1 45.15 -49.78 50.12
C MET A 1 45.26 -50.48 48.76
N SER A 2 45.93 -51.62 48.72
CA SER A 2 46.35 -52.37 47.52
C SER A 2 45.23 -53.34 47.01
N PRO A 3 45.43 -54.16 45.95
CA PRO A 3 45.72 -53.83 44.52
C PRO A 3 45.00 -54.77 43.48
N ARG A 4 45.42 -54.71 42.19
CA ARG A 4 45.21 -55.67 41.04
C ARG A 4 43.87 -55.52 40.27
N ARG A 5 43.74 -55.75 38.95
CA ARG A 5 44.59 -56.18 37.77
C ARG A 5 43.80 -55.80 36.47
N ALA A 6 44.28 -55.77 35.21
CA ALA A 6 45.58 -55.95 34.51
C ALA A 6 45.57 -55.13 33.18
N ALA A 7 46.71 -54.88 32.48
CA ALA A 7 47.17 -55.45 31.17
C ALA A 7 46.18 -55.35 29.96
N LEU A 8 46.56 -55.05 28.70
CA LEU A 8 47.84 -54.88 27.96
C LEU A 8 47.81 -53.52 27.19
N ALA A 9 48.85 -52.69 27.00
CA ALA A 9 50.24 -52.83 26.52
C ALA A 9 50.43 -52.49 25.02
N ALA A 10 51.03 -51.32 24.72
CA ALA A 10 51.86 -51.02 23.54
C ALA A 10 52.60 -49.66 23.69
N THR A 11 53.93 -49.69 23.84
CA THR A 11 54.84 -48.52 23.71
C THR A 11 55.19 -48.31 22.23
N ALA A 12 55.11 -47.14 21.59
CA ALA A 12 55.56 -45.78 21.95
C ALA A 12 57.09 -45.61 21.88
N ALA A 13 57.58 -44.95 20.81
CA ALA A 13 58.97 -44.55 20.61
C ALA A 13 59.05 -43.03 20.43
N LEU A 14 60.05 -42.38 21.05
CA LEU A 14 60.25 -40.93 20.96
C LEU A 14 60.99 -40.52 19.69
N VAL A 15 60.56 -39.41 19.09
CA VAL A 15 61.47 -38.43 18.45
C VAL A 15 60.97 -37.03 18.81
N ALA A 16 61.86 -36.18 19.35
CA ALA A 16 61.64 -34.75 19.48
C ALA A 16 62.23 -34.03 18.25
N ALA A 17 61.53 -33.03 17.73
CA ALA A 17 62.03 -32.17 16.65
C ALA A 17 61.66 -30.70 16.91
N ALA A 18 62.63 -29.81 16.72
CA ALA A 18 62.52 -28.39 17.03
C ALA A 18 61.91 -27.57 15.87
N LEU A 19 61.45 -26.37 16.20
CA LEU A 19 61.00 -25.35 15.26
C LEU A 19 62.13 -24.85 14.35
N PRO A 20 61.80 -24.50 13.10
CA PRO A 20 62.38 -23.32 12.45
C PRO A 20 61.30 -22.31 12.01
N VAL A 21 61.69 -21.04 11.97
CA VAL A 21 60.86 -19.92 11.50
C VAL A 21 60.66 -20.00 9.98
N MET A 22 59.46 -19.72 9.49
CA MET A 22 59.13 -19.54 8.06
C MET A 22 58.32 -18.26 7.84
N ALA A 23 58.53 -17.65 6.68
CA ALA A 23 58.12 -16.26 6.39
C ALA A 23 56.62 -16.08 6.09
N SER A 24 56.12 -14.87 6.33
CA SER A 24 54.74 -14.47 6.00
C SER A 24 54.55 -14.26 4.49
N ALA A 25 53.79 -15.14 3.85
CA ALA A 25 53.25 -14.90 2.52
C ALA A 25 51.95 -14.07 2.61
N ALA A 26 51.81 -13.04 1.76
CA ALA A 26 50.57 -12.29 1.63
C ALA A 26 49.47 -13.16 0.98
N PRO A 27 48.19 -13.00 1.36
CA PRO A 27 47.10 -13.80 0.80
C PRO A 27 46.85 -13.43 -0.67
N ALA A 28 46.68 -14.45 -1.51
CA ALA A 28 46.32 -14.28 -2.92
C ALA A 28 44.89 -13.67 -3.07
N PRO A 29 44.62 -12.89 -4.12
CA PRO A 29 43.28 -12.38 -4.37
C PRO A 29 42.31 -13.53 -4.68
N ALA A 30 41.13 -13.50 -4.06
CA ALA A 30 40.08 -14.48 -4.30
C ALA A 30 39.59 -14.42 -5.76
N PRO A 31 39.18 -15.56 -6.36
CA PRO A 31 38.69 -15.58 -7.73
C PRO A 31 37.40 -14.74 -7.85
N VAL A 32 37.39 -13.84 -8.84
CA VAL A 32 36.21 -13.04 -9.19
C VAL A 32 35.11 -13.99 -9.66
N ALA A 33 33.98 -14.00 -8.95
CA ALA A 33 32.81 -14.76 -9.36
C ALA A 33 32.33 -14.27 -10.74
N PRO A 34 31.91 -15.17 -11.65
CA PRO A 34 31.39 -14.76 -12.95
C PRO A 34 30.13 -13.90 -12.77
N PRO A 35 29.85 -12.96 -13.70
CA PRO A 35 28.66 -12.12 -13.61
C PRO A 35 27.42 -13.01 -13.55
N VAL A 36 26.62 -12.84 -12.49
CA VAL A 36 25.35 -13.53 -12.34
C VAL A 36 24.44 -13.09 -13.48
N THR A 37 24.29 -13.94 -14.49
CA THR A 37 23.27 -13.77 -15.51
C THR A 37 21.91 -13.81 -14.82
N VAL A 38 21.25 -12.66 -14.76
CA VAL A 38 19.88 -12.54 -14.27
C VAL A 38 18.98 -13.31 -15.24
N ALA A 39 18.74 -14.58 -14.92
CA ALA A 39 17.73 -15.36 -15.59
C ALA A 39 16.37 -14.73 -15.26
N THR A 40 15.75 -14.09 -16.25
CA THR A 40 14.36 -13.64 -16.17
C THR A 40 13.51 -14.81 -15.72
N ALA A 41 12.89 -14.68 -14.54
CA ALA A 41 12.07 -15.74 -13.98
C ALA A 41 10.98 -16.10 -14.99
N ARG A 42 10.96 -17.37 -15.42
CA ARG A 42 9.90 -17.88 -16.30
C ARG A 42 8.56 -17.67 -15.61
N THR A 43 7.68 -16.90 -16.22
CA THR A 43 6.31 -16.69 -15.77
C THR A 43 5.58 -18.03 -15.85
N ALA A 44 5.39 -18.67 -14.70
CA ALA A 44 4.94 -20.06 -14.61
C ALA A 44 3.47 -20.19 -15.10
N GLY A 45 3.31 -20.49 -16.39
CA GLY A 45 2.01 -20.66 -17.03
C GLY A 45 1.89 -20.03 -18.43
N ILE A 46 2.69 -19.00 -18.74
CA ILE A 46 2.62 -18.30 -20.03
C ILE A 46 3.79 -18.74 -20.94
N PRO A 47 3.53 -19.29 -22.14
CA PRO A 47 4.57 -19.65 -23.11
C PRO A 47 5.33 -18.43 -23.62
N THR A 48 6.59 -18.63 -23.99
CA THR A 48 7.41 -17.58 -24.64
C THR A 48 6.81 -17.20 -26.00
N GLN A 49 6.52 -15.91 -26.18
CA GLN A 49 5.93 -15.32 -27.37
C GLN A 49 6.97 -14.92 -28.43
N LEU A 50 8.22 -14.67 -28.04
CA LEU A 50 9.28 -14.11 -28.91
C LEU A 50 10.48 -15.04 -29.05
N THR A 51 10.95 -15.25 -30.30
CA THR A 51 12.26 -15.87 -30.56
C THR A 51 13.39 -14.93 -30.07
N PRO A 52 14.63 -15.44 -29.88
CA PRO A 52 15.77 -14.59 -29.53
C PRO A 52 16.01 -13.44 -30.51
N GLU A 53 15.83 -13.69 -31.81
CA GLU A 53 16.02 -12.72 -32.90
C GLU A 53 14.93 -11.65 -32.86
N GLN A 54 13.66 -12.06 -32.72
CA GLN A 54 12.53 -11.13 -32.53
C GLN A 54 12.72 -10.28 -31.27
N ARG A 55 13.15 -10.89 -30.15
CA ARG A 55 13.44 -10.18 -28.89
C ARG A 55 14.52 -9.11 -29.06
N SER A 56 15.57 -9.40 -29.82
CA SER A 56 16.62 -8.42 -30.14
C SER A 56 16.10 -7.31 -31.05
N GLY A 57 15.43 -7.68 -32.16
CA GLY A 57 14.87 -6.74 -33.13
C GLY A 57 13.87 -5.76 -32.51
N TYR A 58 12.89 -6.23 -31.74
CA TYR A 58 11.91 -5.35 -31.10
C TYR A 58 12.52 -4.43 -30.05
N ARG A 59 13.54 -4.88 -29.29
CA ARG A 59 14.29 -3.99 -28.38
C ARG A 59 15.00 -2.89 -29.15
N ALA A 60 15.64 -3.22 -30.27
CA ALA A 60 16.30 -2.24 -31.14
C ALA A 60 15.29 -1.24 -31.73
N VAL A 61 14.12 -1.70 -32.17
CA VAL A 61 13.02 -0.87 -32.68
C VAL A 61 12.50 0.09 -31.60
N PHE A 62 12.16 -0.41 -30.40
CA PHE A 62 11.64 0.45 -29.33
C PHE A 62 12.69 1.42 -28.78
N ALA A 63 13.98 1.06 -28.79
CA ALA A 63 15.07 1.99 -28.53
C ALA A 63 15.15 3.07 -29.63
N ALA A 64 15.16 2.67 -30.91
CA ALA A 64 15.21 3.60 -32.04
C ALA A 64 14.01 4.58 -32.06
N ILE A 65 12.80 4.13 -31.71
CA ILE A 65 11.62 5.00 -31.56
C ILE A 65 11.81 5.99 -30.40
N ARG A 66 12.36 5.57 -29.26
CA ARG A 66 12.68 6.48 -28.13
C ARG A 66 13.75 7.50 -28.50
N ASP A 67 14.76 7.09 -29.25
CA ASP A 67 15.91 7.90 -29.67
C ASP A 67 15.63 8.78 -30.90
N ALA A 68 14.39 8.78 -31.42
CA ALA A 68 13.98 9.43 -32.67
C ALA A 68 14.75 8.96 -33.94
N ARG A 69 15.34 7.76 -33.91
CA ARG A 69 16.04 7.11 -35.03
C ARG A 69 15.04 6.37 -35.94
N TRP A 70 14.15 7.12 -36.57
CA TRP A 70 12.99 6.58 -37.31
C TRP A 70 13.37 5.61 -38.44
N SER A 71 14.42 5.92 -39.20
CA SER A 71 14.90 5.06 -40.29
C SER A 71 15.39 3.71 -39.78
N ASP A 72 16.12 3.69 -38.66
CA ASP A 72 16.60 2.44 -38.04
C ASP A 72 15.42 1.58 -37.58
N ALA A 73 14.40 2.19 -36.96
CA ALA A 73 13.19 1.51 -36.54
C ALA A 73 12.42 0.91 -37.73
N GLN A 74 12.24 1.69 -38.80
CA GLN A 74 11.57 1.26 -40.03
C GLN A 74 12.32 0.11 -40.71
N ILE A 75 13.63 0.28 -40.97
CA ILE A 75 14.46 -0.74 -41.63
C ILE A 75 14.48 -2.04 -40.80
N THR A 76 14.56 -1.94 -39.47
CA THR A 76 14.53 -3.12 -38.61
C THR A 76 13.18 -3.84 -38.72
N LEU A 77 12.05 -3.12 -38.67
CA LEU A 77 10.70 -3.69 -38.82
C LEU A 77 10.40 -4.25 -40.22
N ASP A 78 11.07 -3.74 -41.26
CA ASP A 78 10.90 -4.20 -42.64
C ASP A 78 11.79 -5.41 -42.98
N THR A 79 12.86 -5.64 -42.23
CA THR A 79 13.85 -6.71 -42.49
C THR A 79 13.80 -7.87 -41.49
N MET A 80 13.32 -7.65 -40.26
CA MET A 80 13.21 -8.70 -39.25
C MET A 80 12.03 -9.65 -39.53
N ALA A 81 12.10 -10.88 -39.01
CA ALA A 81 11.02 -11.84 -39.12
C ALA A 81 9.74 -11.35 -38.40
N SER A 82 8.59 -11.44 -39.09
CA SER A 82 7.30 -11.03 -38.52
C SER A 82 6.97 -11.77 -37.21
N GLY A 83 6.16 -11.16 -36.35
CA GLY A 83 5.92 -11.62 -34.98
C GLY A 83 4.84 -10.79 -34.28
N PRO A 84 4.44 -11.17 -33.04
CA PRO A 84 3.25 -10.63 -32.38
C PRO A 84 3.28 -9.11 -32.15
N LEU A 85 4.46 -8.48 -32.10
CA LEU A 85 4.59 -7.03 -31.89
C LEU A 85 4.75 -6.22 -33.19
N HIS A 86 4.63 -6.82 -34.39
CA HIS A 86 4.90 -6.08 -35.64
C HIS A 86 3.90 -4.93 -35.86
N ALA A 87 2.60 -5.21 -35.84
CA ALA A 87 1.58 -4.16 -35.95
C ALA A 87 1.68 -3.13 -34.80
N TYR A 88 1.91 -3.59 -33.56
CA TYR A 88 2.09 -2.70 -32.42
C TYR A 88 3.27 -1.73 -32.60
N ALA A 89 4.45 -2.24 -32.96
CA ALA A 89 5.65 -1.43 -33.14
C ALA A 89 5.56 -0.51 -34.37
N ARG A 90 4.87 -0.94 -35.44
CA ARG A 90 4.54 -0.05 -36.57
C ARG A 90 3.58 1.06 -36.15
N ALA A 91 2.56 0.77 -35.34
CA ALA A 91 1.62 1.77 -34.83
C ALA A 91 2.32 2.81 -33.93
N GLU A 92 3.20 2.35 -33.03
CA GLU A 92 4.07 3.22 -32.23
C GLU A 92 4.94 4.12 -33.12
N LEU A 93 5.58 3.56 -34.16
CA LEU A 93 6.42 4.34 -35.09
C LEU A 93 5.61 5.35 -35.90
N VAL A 94 4.41 5.00 -36.39
CA VAL A 94 3.54 5.90 -37.18
C VAL A 94 3.02 7.06 -36.34
N LEU A 95 2.72 6.83 -35.06
CA LEU A 95 2.16 7.83 -34.15
C LEU A 95 3.24 8.62 -33.39
N ALA A 96 4.51 8.21 -33.45
CA ALA A 96 5.60 8.90 -32.78
C ALA A 96 5.78 10.34 -33.30
N LYS A 97 5.91 11.29 -32.38
CA LYS A 97 6.05 12.71 -32.69
C LYS A 97 7.33 12.96 -33.50
N GLY A 98 7.16 13.44 -34.74
CA GLY A 98 8.28 13.74 -35.65
C GLY A 98 8.68 12.57 -36.55
N SER A 99 7.99 11.42 -36.47
CA SER A 99 8.18 10.30 -37.38
C SER A 99 7.78 10.66 -38.83
N PRO A 100 8.44 10.10 -39.86
CA PRO A 100 8.07 10.30 -41.25
C PRO A 100 6.62 9.88 -41.56
N ARG A 101 6.01 10.53 -42.56
CA ARG A 101 4.68 10.11 -43.05
C ARG A 101 4.80 8.75 -43.75
N VAL A 102 4.19 7.72 -43.19
CA VAL A 102 3.93 6.46 -43.90
C VAL A 102 3.00 6.68 -45.10
N SER A 103 3.10 5.81 -46.10
CA SER A 103 2.16 5.79 -47.24
C SER A 103 0.74 5.47 -46.76
N ASP A 104 -0.24 5.90 -47.57
CA ASP A 104 -1.64 5.68 -47.27
C ASP A 104 -2.03 4.21 -47.28
N GLU A 105 -1.49 3.44 -48.23
CA GLU A 105 -1.66 1.99 -48.28
C GLU A 105 -1.14 1.30 -47.00
N ALA A 106 0.02 1.72 -46.50
CA ALA A 106 0.60 1.18 -45.26
C ALA A 106 -0.23 1.56 -44.03
N LEU A 107 -0.80 2.77 -43.99
CA LEU A 107 -1.69 3.20 -42.91
C LEU A 107 -2.98 2.38 -42.88
N THR A 108 -3.68 2.26 -44.01
CA THR A 108 -4.93 1.48 -44.10
C THR A 108 -4.70 0.01 -43.80
N ARG A 109 -3.60 -0.58 -44.32
CA ARG A 109 -3.21 -1.96 -44.02
C ARG A 109 -2.98 -2.17 -42.52
N LEU A 110 -2.28 -1.25 -41.86
CA LEU A 110 -1.99 -1.34 -40.42
C LEU A 110 -3.26 -1.28 -39.56
N ILE A 111 -4.22 -0.42 -39.91
CA ILE A 111 -5.51 -0.35 -39.19
C ILE A 111 -6.30 -1.66 -39.37
N ALA A 112 -6.29 -2.23 -40.58
CA ALA A 112 -6.98 -3.49 -40.87
C ALA A 112 -6.29 -4.73 -40.27
N GLU A 113 -4.97 -4.71 -40.09
CA GLU A 113 -4.18 -5.83 -39.54
C GLU A 113 -4.40 -6.03 -38.03
N ALA A 114 -4.59 -4.94 -37.27
CA ALA A 114 -4.69 -5.00 -35.81
C ALA A 114 -5.64 -3.93 -35.22
N PRO A 115 -6.95 -3.99 -35.54
CA PRO A 115 -7.94 -3.02 -35.08
C PRO A 115 -8.20 -3.08 -33.56
N GLU A 116 -7.74 -4.12 -32.86
CA GLU A 116 -7.84 -4.27 -31.41
C GLU A 116 -6.86 -3.39 -30.61
N LEU A 117 -5.81 -2.87 -31.25
CA LEU A 117 -4.70 -2.18 -30.56
C LEU A 117 -5.14 -0.88 -29.87
N PRO A 118 -4.49 -0.47 -28.75
CA PRO A 118 -4.75 0.82 -28.12
C PRO A 118 -4.47 2.03 -29.03
N GLN A 119 -3.66 1.84 -30.08
CA GLN A 119 -3.37 2.85 -31.09
C GLN A 119 -4.46 3.01 -32.16
N ALA A 120 -5.43 2.08 -32.27
CA ALA A 120 -6.33 2.00 -33.43
C ALA A 120 -7.16 3.28 -33.66
N GLU A 121 -7.74 3.87 -32.61
CA GLU A 121 -8.49 5.15 -32.72
C GLU A 121 -7.61 6.33 -33.14
N ALA A 122 -6.32 6.32 -32.78
CA ALA A 122 -5.38 7.36 -33.19
C ALA A 122 -4.97 7.20 -34.66
N LEU A 123 -4.77 5.95 -35.12
CA LEU A 123 -4.53 5.65 -36.53
C LEU A 123 -5.75 5.97 -37.40
N MET A 124 -6.97 5.66 -36.95
CA MET A 124 -8.20 6.08 -37.66
C MET A 124 -8.29 7.60 -37.78
N ARG A 125 -8.07 8.36 -36.69
CA ARG A 125 -8.09 9.83 -36.75
C ARG A 125 -7.02 10.38 -37.69
N LEU A 126 -5.84 9.76 -37.73
CA LEU A 126 -4.79 10.10 -38.69
C LEU A 126 -5.24 9.82 -40.14
N ALA A 127 -5.93 8.72 -40.40
CA ALA A 127 -6.47 8.40 -41.72
C ALA A 127 -7.62 9.34 -42.13
N SER A 128 -8.60 9.60 -41.26
CA SER A 128 -9.66 10.59 -41.53
C SER A 128 -9.10 11.98 -41.80
N ALA A 129 -8.04 12.40 -41.08
CA ALA A 129 -7.34 13.66 -41.33
C ALA A 129 -6.58 13.70 -42.68
N ARG A 130 -6.34 12.56 -43.32
CA ARG A 130 -5.82 12.45 -44.70
C ARG A 130 -6.93 12.31 -45.76
N GLY A 131 -8.21 12.33 -45.36
CA GLY A 131 -9.36 12.25 -46.26
C GLY A 131 -9.91 10.84 -46.49
N PHE A 132 -9.50 9.83 -45.71
CA PHE A 132 -10.04 8.48 -45.82
C PHE A 132 -11.46 8.41 -45.26
N THR A 133 -12.42 8.03 -46.11
CA THR A 133 -13.85 7.90 -45.80
C THR A 133 -14.30 6.46 -45.57
N ASP A 134 -13.67 5.51 -46.25
CA ASP A 134 -13.91 4.06 -46.08
C ASP A 134 -12.83 3.48 -45.16
N LEU A 135 -13.14 3.40 -43.87
CA LEU A 135 -12.26 2.91 -42.82
C LEU A 135 -12.87 1.68 -42.15
N PRO A 136 -12.06 0.66 -41.79
CA PRO A 136 -12.57 -0.54 -41.13
C PRO A 136 -13.19 -0.20 -39.77
N MET A 137 -14.22 -0.96 -39.38
CA MET A 137 -14.84 -0.83 -38.08
C MET A 137 -13.92 -1.36 -36.97
N LEU A 138 -13.75 -0.59 -35.90
CA LEU A 138 -13.06 -1.06 -34.69
C LEU A 138 -13.99 -1.91 -33.80
N PRO A 139 -13.43 -2.77 -32.94
CA PRO A 139 -14.19 -3.42 -31.87
C PRO A 139 -14.91 -2.40 -30.98
N SER A 140 -16.14 -2.72 -30.59
CA SER A 140 -16.92 -1.89 -29.67
C SER A 140 -16.28 -1.88 -28.28
N ALA A 141 -16.00 -0.69 -27.74
CA ALA A 141 -15.47 -0.53 -26.39
C ALA A 141 -16.61 -0.45 -25.36
N GLN A 142 -16.67 -1.43 -24.45
CA GLN A 142 -17.59 -1.43 -23.32
C GLN A 142 -17.19 -0.39 -22.27
N ARG A 143 -18.20 0.15 -21.57
CA ARG A 143 -17.95 1.01 -20.41
C ARG A 143 -17.49 0.16 -19.23
N LEU A 144 -16.33 0.50 -18.69
CA LEU A 144 -15.89 0.00 -17.40
C LEU A 144 -16.51 0.84 -16.27
N ILE A 145 -16.99 0.17 -15.24
CA ILE A 145 -17.61 0.74 -14.04
C ILE A 145 -16.55 0.79 -12.94
N TRP A 146 -16.50 1.92 -12.24
CA TRP A 146 -15.65 2.04 -11.06
C TRP A 146 -16.20 1.15 -9.95
N GLN A 147 -15.38 0.20 -9.49
CA GLN A 147 -15.63 -0.57 -8.27
C GLN A 147 -14.77 0.02 -7.14
N ASP A 148 -15.38 0.22 -5.98
CA ASP A 148 -14.64 0.68 -4.81
C ASP A 148 -13.63 -0.39 -4.35
N GLY A 149 -12.49 0.09 -3.85
CA GLY A 149 -11.43 -0.78 -3.36
C GLY A 149 -11.77 -1.42 -2.02
N ALA A 150 -10.78 -2.10 -1.44
CA ALA A 150 -10.88 -2.58 -0.07
C ALA A 150 -11.24 -1.41 0.88
N PRO A 151 -12.24 -1.56 1.77
CA PRO A 151 -12.79 -0.48 2.60
C PRO A 151 -11.74 0.41 3.26
N ALA A 152 -11.80 1.70 2.92
CA ALA A 152 -10.93 2.73 3.46
C ALA A 152 -11.71 3.66 4.40
N ARG A 153 -11.03 4.20 5.41
CA ARG A 153 -11.63 5.09 6.38
C ARG A 153 -12.01 6.44 5.75
N ILE A 154 -13.28 6.82 5.84
CA ILE A 154 -13.82 8.03 5.21
C ILE A 154 -13.73 9.22 6.18
N ARG A 155 -13.24 10.37 5.68
CA ARG A 155 -13.21 11.64 6.42
C ARG A 155 -14.56 12.34 6.24
N ALA A 156 -15.21 12.74 7.34
CA ALA A 156 -16.35 13.66 7.24
C ALA A 156 -15.94 14.93 6.48
N ARG A 157 -16.79 15.37 5.55
CA ARG A 157 -16.54 16.55 4.73
C ARG A 157 -16.81 17.80 5.56
N ALA A 158 -15.99 18.83 5.39
CA ALA A 158 -16.26 20.13 5.99
C ALA A 158 -17.57 20.70 5.43
N THR A 159 -18.38 21.25 6.34
CA THR A 159 -19.68 21.86 6.07
C THR A 159 -19.46 23.18 5.34
N ARG A 160 -20.10 23.33 4.17
CA ARG A 160 -19.99 24.53 3.31
C ARG A 160 -21.27 25.38 3.35
N SER A 161 -22.00 25.36 4.47
CA SER A 161 -23.41 25.79 4.53
C SER A 161 -23.61 27.30 4.36
N ASP A 162 -22.65 28.12 4.81
CA ASP A 162 -22.83 29.58 4.91
C ASP A 162 -21.48 30.30 5.14
N GLN A 163 -21.51 31.64 5.03
CA GLN A 163 -20.34 32.51 5.24
C GLN A 163 -19.88 32.53 6.71
N VAL A 164 -20.80 32.36 7.68
CA VAL A 164 -20.48 32.42 9.11
C VAL A 164 -19.60 31.24 9.51
N ALA A 165 -19.91 30.04 9.00
CA ALA A 165 -19.10 28.85 9.16
C ALA A 165 -17.69 29.00 8.53
N ALA A 166 -17.58 29.69 7.38
CA ALA A 166 -16.30 29.97 6.73
C ALA A 166 -15.43 30.97 7.53
N ASP A 167 -16.03 32.06 8.02
CA ASP A 167 -15.36 33.05 8.86
C ASP A 167 -14.93 32.44 10.20
N LEU A 168 -15.79 31.60 10.81
CA LEU A 168 -15.44 30.82 12.00
C LEU A 168 -14.28 29.87 11.72
N ALA A 169 -14.27 29.16 10.59
CA ALA A 169 -13.19 28.26 10.22
C ALA A 169 -11.83 28.97 10.10
N GLN A 170 -11.82 30.20 9.57
CA GLN A 170 -10.61 31.03 9.53
C GLN A 170 -10.18 31.47 10.94
N ARG A 171 -11.12 31.91 11.79
CA ARG A 171 -10.85 32.34 13.18
C ARG A 171 -10.44 31.18 14.10
N MET A 172 -10.87 29.96 13.80
CA MET A 172 -10.53 28.73 14.53
C MET A 172 -9.09 28.26 14.29
N GLN A 173 -8.47 28.56 13.14
CA GLN A 173 -7.14 28.05 12.78
C GLN A 173 -6.05 28.19 13.87
N PRO A 174 -5.84 29.35 14.53
CA PRO A 174 -4.82 29.46 15.58
C PRO A 174 -5.10 28.53 16.77
N TYR A 175 -6.38 28.37 17.16
CA TYR A 175 -6.77 27.52 18.27
C TYR A 175 -6.60 26.04 17.94
N VAL A 176 -7.02 25.63 16.74
CA VAL A 176 -6.87 24.23 16.31
C VAL A 176 -5.39 23.84 16.14
N LYS A 177 -4.54 24.70 15.58
CA LYS A 177 -3.10 24.40 15.34
C LYS A 177 -2.25 24.29 16.61
N ALA A 178 -2.72 24.91 17.70
CA ALA A 178 -2.08 24.89 19.00
C ALA A 178 -2.84 24.04 20.03
N ASP A 179 -3.82 23.25 19.56
CA ASP A 179 -4.68 22.38 20.37
C ASP A 179 -5.36 23.11 21.55
N MET A 180 -5.73 24.39 21.38
CA MET A 180 -6.34 25.27 22.40
C MET A 180 -7.86 25.04 22.50
N GLY A 181 -8.26 23.94 23.17
CA GLY A 181 -9.66 23.50 23.25
C GLY A 181 -10.61 24.48 23.95
N ALA A 182 -10.18 25.12 25.05
CA ALA A 182 -11.03 26.02 25.84
C ALA A 182 -11.36 27.31 25.08
N GLU A 183 -10.35 27.90 24.44
CA GLU A 183 -10.45 29.10 23.63
C GLU A 183 -11.23 28.83 22.33
N ALA A 184 -11.05 27.65 21.72
CA ALA A 184 -11.87 27.21 20.59
C ALA A 184 -13.34 27.03 20.99
N GLN A 185 -13.64 26.43 22.14
CA GLN A 185 -15.01 26.31 22.64
C GLN A 185 -15.62 27.69 22.92
N ALA A 186 -14.90 28.59 23.59
CA ALA A 186 -15.39 29.95 23.86
C ALA A 186 -15.67 30.72 22.56
N LEU A 187 -14.82 30.58 21.54
CA LEU A 187 -15.04 31.16 20.21
C LEU A 187 -16.31 30.59 19.56
N LEU A 188 -16.50 29.28 19.61
CA LEU A 188 -17.70 28.60 19.08
C LEU A 188 -18.97 29.09 19.78
N GLU A 189 -19.00 29.08 21.12
CA GLU A 189 -20.14 29.49 21.93
C GLU A 189 -20.44 31.01 21.82
N SER A 190 -19.48 31.82 21.37
CA SER A 190 -19.66 33.25 21.05
C SER A 190 -20.07 33.56 19.60
N THR A 191 -20.23 32.54 18.74
CA THR A 191 -20.50 32.75 17.31
C THR A 191 -21.97 32.50 16.99
N ASP A 192 -22.74 33.59 16.93
CA ASP A 192 -24.15 33.57 16.53
C ASP A 192 -24.34 33.21 15.05
N GLY A 193 -25.48 32.61 14.72
CA GLY A 193 -25.94 32.44 13.33
C GLY A 193 -25.34 31.27 12.55
N LEU A 194 -24.67 30.33 13.21
CA LEU A 194 -24.23 29.07 12.58
C LEU A 194 -25.42 28.20 12.17
N SER A 195 -25.24 27.43 11.08
CA SER A 195 -26.14 26.31 10.79
C SER A 195 -25.99 25.18 11.83
N PRO A 196 -27.02 24.36 12.07
CA PRO A 196 -26.93 23.19 12.95
C PRO A 196 -25.81 22.23 12.54
N GLU A 197 -25.59 22.06 11.24
CA GLU A 197 -24.52 21.23 10.69
C GLU A 197 -23.13 21.79 11.00
N ALA A 198 -22.93 23.11 10.85
CA ALA A 198 -21.66 23.77 11.15
C ALA A 198 -21.38 23.81 12.66
N GLU A 199 -22.39 24.01 13.49
CA GLU A 199 -22.27 23.91 14.95
C GLU A 199 -21.85 22.48 15.34
N THR A 200 -22.54 21.46 14.82
CA THR A 200 -22.23 20.04 15.05
C THR A 200 -20.79 19.70 14.67
N GLU A 201 -20.31 20.20 13.53
CA GLU A 201 -18.93 20.04 13.08
C GLU A 201 -17.92 20.65 14.07
N TRP A 202 -18.12 21.90 14.48
CA TRP A 202 -17.18 22.57 15.37
C TRP A 202 -17.20 22.00 16.79
N GLN A 203 -18.38 21.60 17.30
CA GLN A 203 -18.48 20.85 18.56
C GLN A 203 -17.67 19.53 18.47
N ALA A 204 -17.84 18.74 17.40
CA ALA A 204 -17.09 17.49 17.21
C ALA A 204 -15.57 17.71 17.10
N ARG A 205 -15.14 18.75 16.35
CA ARG A 205 -13.72 19.11 16.17
C ARG A 205 -13.07 19.54 17.50
N VAL A 206 -13.74 20.37 18.29
CA VAL A 206 -13.20 20.85 19.58
C VAL A 206 -13.26 19.75 20.65
N ALA A 207 -14.28 18.89 20.64
CA ALA A 207 -14.29 17.69 21.46
C ALA A 207 -13.09 16.77 21.17
N TRP A 208 -12.70 16.64 19.90
CA TRP A 208 -11.50 15.89 19.52
C TRP A 208 -10.21 16.53 20.05
N ILE A 209 -10.10 17.86 20.09
CA ILE A 209 -8.97 18.57 20.71
C ILE A 209 -8.87 18.21 22.19
N TYR A 210 -9.98 18.33 22.95
CA TYR A 210 -9.99 17.93 24.36
C TYR A 210 -9.59 16.46 24.57
N PHE A 211 -10.05 15.56 23.70
CA PHE A 211 -9.65 14.15 23.75
C PHE A 211 -8.13 13.98 23.52
N LEU A 212 -7.53 14.71 22.59
CA LEU A 212 -6.07 14.68 22.38
C LEU A 212 -5.28 15.25 23.57
N GLN A 213 -5.83 16.26 24.26
CA GLN A 213 -5.24 16.80 25.50
C GLN A 213 -5.37 15.85 26.71
N GLY A 214 -6.19 14.80 26.62
CA GLY A 214 -6.54 13.93 27.76
C GLY A 214 -7.55 14.56 28.72
N LEU A 215 -8.29 15.58 28.27
CA LEU A 215 -9.38 16.22 29.00
C LEU A 215 -10.69 15.47 28.71
N ASP A 216 -10.72 14.17 29.03
CA ASP A 216 -11.81 13.26 28.65
C ASP A 216 -13.20 13.68 29.18
N PRO A 217 -13.37 14.35 30.35
CA PRO A 217 -14.67 14.90 30.77
C PRO A 217 -15.18 16.04 29.85
N GLN A 218 -14.30 16.98 29.49
CA GLN A 218 -14.61 18.09 28.58
C GLN A 218 -14.87 17.56 27.16
N ALA A 219 -14.04 16.62 26.70
CA ALA A 219 -14.22 15.92 25.43
C ALA A 219 -15.59 15.25 25.37
N ARG A 220 -15.95 14.46 26.38
CA ARG A 220 -17.24 13.77 26.47
C ARG A 220 -18.43 14.74 26.49
N ALA A 221 -18.35 15.82 27.28
CA ALA A 221 -19.43 16.80 27.38
C ALA A 221 -19.71 17.53 26.04
N LEU A 222 -18.66 17.93 25.31
CA LEU A 222 -18.81 18.60 24.02
C LEU A 222 -19.11 17.62 22.88
N ALA A 223 -18.56 16.41 22.95
CA ALA A 223 -18.88 15.31 22.03
C ALA A 223 -20.35 14.91 22.09
N ALA A 224 -20.95 14.88 23.30
CA ALA A 224 -22.37 14.59 23.49
C ALA A 224 -23.29 15.65 22.85
N LYS A 225 -22.90 16.95 22.89
CA LYS A 225 -23.60 18.01 22.14
C LYS A 225 -23.59 17.69 20.64
N ALA A 226 -22.41 17.41 20.07
CA ALA A 226 -22.27 17.07 18.65
C ALA A 226 -23.05 15.80 18.28
N ALA A 227 -23.02 14.79 19.15
CA ALA A 227 -23.68 13.50 18.96
C ALA A 227 -25.23 13.58 18.95
N ALA A 228 -25.80 14.71 19.38
CA ALA A 228 -27.22 15.04 19.30
C ALA A 228 -27.59 15.82 18.01
N GLY A 229 -26.60 16.31 17.26
CA GLY A 229 -26.77 17.04 16.00
C GLY A 229 -27.03 16.15 14.78
N SER A 230 -26.77 16.69 13.58
CA SER A 230 -27.05 16.09 12.28
C SER A 230 -25.77 15.69 11.51
N GLY A 231 -25.94 14.85 10.47
CA GLY A 231 -24.88 14.51 9.52
C GLY A 231 -23.72 13.67 10.08
N ASP A 232 -22.67 13.53 9.27
CA ASP A 232 -21.50 12.68 9.58
C ASP A 232 -20.74 13.17 10.83
N TRP A 233 -20.72 14.48 11.08
CA TRP A 233 -20.07 15.06 12.25
C TRP A 233 -20.71 14.65 13.58
N ALA A 234 -22.02 14.36 13.61
CA ALA A 234 -22.67 13.78 14.79
C ALA A 234 -22.13 12.37 15.11
N LEU A 235 -21.74 11.59 14.10
CA LEU A 235 -21.07 10.30 14.30
C LEU A 235 -19.64 10.47 14.82
N HIS A 236 -18.90 11.48 14.34
CA HIS A 236 -17.58 11.81 14.89
C HIS A 236 -17.64 12.34 16.33
N GLY A 237 -18.67 13.12 16.67
CA GLY A 237 -19.00 13.48 18.05
C GLY A 237 -19.17 12.22 18.90
N ARG A 238 -20.11 11.34 18.53
CA ARG A 238 -20.37 10.10 19.28
C ARG A 238 -19.16 9.15 19.36
N TRP A 239 -18.35 9.07 18.31
CA TRP A 239 -17.10 8.32 18.31
C TRP A 239 -16.11 8.87 19.35
N THR A 240 -16.01 10.19 19.48
CA THR A 240 -15.17 10.87 20.47
C THR A 240 -15.72 10.70 21.88
N GLU A 241 -17.05 10.73 22.05
CA GLU A 241 -17.75 10.42 23.30
C GLU A 241 -17.38 9.01 23.79
N ALA A 242 -17.49 8.02 22.91
CA ALA A 242 -17.18 6.62 23.20
C ALA A 242 -15.71 6.41 23.60
N LEU A 243 -14.74 6.98 22.87
CA LEU A 243 -13.32 6.88 23.21
C LEU A 243 -13.00 7.58 24.55
N SER A 244 -13.66 8.70 24.84
CA SER A 244 -13.51 9.42 26.11
C SER A 244 -14.11 8.62 27.28
N ALA A 245 -15.24 7.96 27.07
CA ALA A 245 -15.85 7.05 28.05
C ALA A 245 -15.00 5.79 28.30
N TRP A 246 -14.37 5.24 27.26
CA TRP A 246 -13.47 4.09 27.36
C TRP A 246 -12.25 4.39 28.25
N ARG A 247 -11.62 5.57 28.07
CA ARG A 247 -10.52 6.05 28.92
C ARG A 247 -10.95 6.29 30.38
N GLN A 248 -12.18 6.71 30.59
CA GLN A 248 -12.79 6.86 31.92
C GLN A 248 -13.28 5.52 32.52
N HIS A 249 -13.03 4.39 31.84
CA HIS A 249 -13.49 3.04 32.22
C HIS A 249 -15.03 2.88 32.31
N ASP A 250 -15.80 3.79 31.71
CA ASP A 250 -17.25 3.70 31.59
C ASP A 250 -17.64 2.79 30.41
N CYS A 251 -17.44 1.48 30.59
CA CYS A 251 -17.74 0.48 29.57
C CYS A 251 -19.24 0.43 29.19
N ALA A 252 -20.12 0.94 30.06
CA ALA A 252 -21.56 0.95 29.82
C ALA A 252 -21.93 1.98 28.76
N ALA A 253 -21.51 3.24 28.94
CA ALA A 253 -21.72 4.28 27.93
C ALA A 253 -20.93 3.99 26.65
N THR A 254 -19.65 3.59 26.78
CA THR A 254 -18.80 3.22 25.64
C THR A 254 -19.47 2.21 24.70
N GLN A 255 -20.12 1.19 25.27
CA GLN A 255 -20.84 0.19 24.49
C GLN A 255 -22.02 0.78 23.72
N VAL A 256 -22.82 1.63 24.38
CA VAL A 256 -24.01 2.27 23.79
C VAL A 256 -23.60 3.19 22.65
N ASP A 257 -22.54 3.96 22.81
CA ASP A 257 -22.09 4.90 21.79
C ASP A 257 -21.49 4.22 20.57
N PHE A 258 -20.65 3.20 20.75
CA PHE A 258 -20.17 2.40 19.61
C PHE A 258 -21.29 1.59 18.92
N GLU A 259 -22.29 1.10 19.66
CA GLU A 259 -23.48 0.48 19.04
C GLU A 259 -24.27 1.47 18.19
N ASN A 260 -24.47 2.69 18.68
CA ASN A 260 -25.12 3.77 17.93
C ASN A 260 -24.31 4.23 16.71
N VAL A 261 -22.97 4.29 16.79
CA VAL A 261 -22.12 4.54 15.62
C VAL A 261 -22.27 3.41 14.61
N ALA A 262 -22.19 2.14 15.03
CA ALA A 262 -22.36 0.99 14.12
C ALA A 262 -23.73 0.97 13.42
N ALA A 263 -24.80 1.35 14.12
CA ALA A 263 -26.16 1.38 13.58
C ALA A 263 -26.38 2.50 12.54
N ARG A 264 -25.61 3.60 12.61
CA ARG A 264 -25.80 4.80 11.78
C ARG A 264 -24.71 5.01 10.73
N ALA A 265 -23.51 4.45 10.91
CA ALA A 265 -22.40 4.58 9.97
C ALA A 265 -22.78 4.04 8.58
N THR A 266 -22.56 4.85 7.55
CA THR A 266 -22.85 4.51 6.16
C THR A 266 -21.71 3.72 5.50
N ASP A 267 -20.47 3.96 5.92
CA ASP A 267 -19.30 3.23 5.44
C ASP A 267 -19.02 1.94 6.22
N THR A 268 -18.32 1.01 5.57
CA THR A 268 -18.06 -0.32 6.11
C THR A 268 -16.89 -0.37 7.09
N ASP A 269 -15.91 0.53 7.01
CA ASP A 269 -14.78 0.58 7.94
C ASP A 269 -15.24 1.04 9.32
N LEU A 270 -15.94 2.18 9.41
CA LEU A 270 -16.45 2.71 10.68
C LEU A 270 -17.47 1.76 11.31
N ARG A 271 -18.33 1.11 10.51
CA ARG A 271 -19.28 0.12 11.02
C ARG A 271 -18.57 -1.10 11.62
N ALA A 272 -17.59 -1.69 10.91
CA ALA A 272 -16.80 -2.81 11.44
C ALA A 272 -15.98 -2.41 12.68
N THR A 273 -15.41 -1.20 12.65
CA THR A 273 -14.68 -0.58 13.76
C THR A 273 -15.56 -0.49 15.01
N ALA A 274 -16.71 0.15 14.89
CA ALA A 274 -17.61 0.38 16.02
C ALA A 274 -18.20 -0.93 16.56
N LEU A 275 -18.53 -1.92 15.72
CA LEU A 275 -18.95 -3.25 16.17
C LEU A 275 -17.87 -3.95 17.01
N TYR A 276 -16.60 -3.87 16.60
CA TYR A 276 -15.49 -4.46 17.34
C TYR A 276 -15.24 -3.76 18.68
N TRP A 277 -15.26 -2.42 18.69
CA TRP A 277 -15.12 -1.65 19.93
C TRP A 277 -16.30 -1.80 20.89
N ALA A 278 -17.53 -1.94 20.38
CA ALA A 278 -18.69 -2.33 21.18
C ALA A 278 -18.49 -3.73 21.80
N ALA A 279 -17.97 -4.70 21.05
CA ALA A 279 -17.64 -6.04 21.58
C ALA A 279 -16.56 -5.98 22.68
N ARG A 280 -15.51 -5.16 22.53
CA ARG A 280 -14.51 -4.91 23.59
C ARG A 280 -15.14 -4.26 24.83
N SER A 281 -16.12 -3.39 24.64
CA SER A 281 -16.85 -2.73 25.74
C SER A 281 -17.78 -3.71 26.47
N ASP A 282 -18.42 -4.63 25.76
CA ASP A 282 -19.17 -5.74 26.35
C ASP A 282 -18.25 -6.69 27.14
N MET A 283 -17.05 -7.01 26.63
CA MET A 283 -16.04 -7.76 27.39
C MET A 283 -15.61 -7.04 28.68
N ALA A 284 -15.31 -5.75 28.61
CA ALA A 284 -14.91 -4.94 29.76
C ALA A 284 -16.03 -4.83 30.82
N CYS A 285 -17.29 -4.81 30.38
CA CYS A 285 -18.47 -4.81 31.25
C CYS A 285 -18.91 -6.21 31.74
N GLY A 286 -18.20 -7.29 31.40
CA GLY A 286 -18.59 -8.64 31.79
C GLY A 286 -19.89 -9.14 31.15
N ARG A 287 -20.18 -8.73 29.90
CA ARG A 287 -21.37 -9.12 29.11
C ARG A 287 -21.02 -10.07 27.95
N PRO A 288 -20.51 -11.30 28.22
CA PRO A 288 -20.01 -12.21 27.20
C PRO A 288 -21.10 -12.66 26.21
N ASP A 289 -22.36 -12.65 26.62
CA ASP A 289 -23.56 -12.95 25.82
C ASP A 289 -23.67 -12.06 24.56
N ARG A 290 -23.15 -10.83 24.61
CA ARG A 290 -23.20 -9.87 23.49
C ARG A 290 -21.98 -9.94 22.57
N VAL A 291 -20.84 -10.37 23.10
CA VAL A 291 -19.52 -10.29 22.44
C VAL A 291 -19.50 -11.09 21.14
N GLU A 292 -19.94 -12.35 21.17
CA GLU A 292 -19.84 -13.25 20.01
C GLU A 292 -20.69 -12.74 18.84
N SER A 293 -21.90 -12.24 19.11
CA SER A 293 -22.80 -11.69 18.08
C SER A 293 -22.19 -10.47 17.39
N ARG A 294 -21.66 -9.51 18.17
CA ARG A 294 -21.01 -8.32 17.61
C ARG A 294 -19.77 -8.65 16.79
N LEU A 295 -18.92 -9.55 17.29
CA LEU A 295 -17.75 -10.02 16.54
C LEU A 295 -18.15 -10.77 15.26
N LYS A 296 -19.22 -11.57 15.28
CA LYS A 296 -19.73 -12.27 14.08
C LYS A 296 -20.19 -11.29 13.02
N THR A 297 -20.88 -10.21 13.39
CA THR A 297 -21.28 -9.15 12.46
C THR A 297 -20.06 -8.38 11.92
N ALA A 298 -19.11 -8.00 12.78
CA ALA A 298 -17.86 -7.35 12.34
C ALA A 298 -17.04 -8.24 11.38
N ALA A 299 -16.99 -9.55 11.63
CA ALA A 299 -16.25 -10.54 10.85
C ALA A 299 -16.79 -10.78 9.43
N GLN A 300 -17.97 -10.25 9.10
CA GLN A 300 -18.51 -10.22 7.72
C GLN A 300 -17.75 -9.23 6.84
N TYR A 301 -17.20 -8.15 7.42
CA TYR A 301 -16.42 -7.14 6.71
C TYR A 301 -14.97 -7.61 6.50
N LYS A 302 -14.79 -8.65 5.67
CA LYS A 302 -13.54 -9.43 5.53
C LYS A 302 -12.30 -8.60 5.15
N GLU A 303 -12.48 -7.42 4.56
CA GLU A 303 -11.41 -6.49 4.15
C GLU A 303 -11.42 -5.17 4.93
N THR A 304 -11.99 -5.15 6.13
CA THR A 304 -11.77 -4.07 7.11
C THR A 304 -10.74 -4.52 8.15
N PHE A 305 -9.97 -3.57 8.70
CA PHE A 305 -8.99 -3.86 9.75
C PHE A 305 -9.65 -4.53 10.97
N TYR A 306 -10.77 -3.98 11.45
CA TYR A 306 -11.49 -4.54 12.59
C TYR A 306 -12.32 -5.78 12.27
N GLY A 307 -12.78 -5.97 11.03
CA GLY A 307 -13.37 -7.24 10.60
C GLY A 307 -12.33 -8.38 10.58
N LEU A 308 -11.11 -8.09 10.14
CA LEU A 308 -9.99 -9.04 10.22
C LEU A 308 -9.60 -9.37 11.68
N LEU A 309 -9.63 -8.38 12.59
CA LEU A 309 -9.45 -8.61 14.03
C LEU A 309 -10.61 -9.40 14.65
N ALA A 310 -11.86 -9.15 14.24
CA ALA A 310 -13.01 -9.90 14.70
C ALA A 310 -12.95 -11.39 14.27
N ARG A 311 -12.56 -11.66 13.02
CA ARG A 311 -12.28 -13.02 12.54
C ARG A 311 -11.17 -13.69 13.35
N GLN A 312 -10.12 -12.95 13.67
CA GLN A 312 -9.00 -13.44 14.48
C GLN A 312 -9.42 -13.76 15.93
N ALA A 313 -10.27 -12.94 16.54
CA ALA A 313 -10.79 -13.13 17.90
C ALA A 313 -11.77 -14.31 17.99
N LEU A 314 -12.60 -14.53 16.96
CA LEU A 314 -13.48 -15.68 16.83
C LEU A 314 -12.77 -17.00 16.45
N GLY A 315 -11.46 -16.97 16.17
CA GLY A 315 -10.72 -18.14 15.68
C GLY A 315 -11.18 -18.64 14.30
N LEU A 316 -11.82 -17.78 13.49
CA LEU A 316 -12.30 -18.17 12.16
C LEU A 316 -11.13 -18.50 11.22
N PRO A 317 -11.28 -19.51 10.35
CA PRO A 317 -10.21 -19.87 9.43
C PRO A 317 -9.89 -18.73 8.47
N VAL A 318 -8.60 -18.64 8.14
CA VAL A 318 -8.10 -17.81 7.04
C VAL A 318 -8.59 -18.44 5.74
N GLU A 319 -9.33 -17.67 4.94
CA GLU A 319 -9.81 -18.12 3.64
C GLU A 319 -8.61 -18.23 2.69
N ARG A 320 -8.27 -19.47 2.32
CA ARG A 320 -7.23 -19.72 1.31
C ARG A 320 -7.80 -19.44 -0.06
N VAL A 321 -7.32 -18.37 -0.69
CA VAL A 321 -7.41 -18.24 -2.15
C VAL A 321 -6.63 -19.39 -2.76
N ARG A 322 -7.25 -20.11 -3.69
CA ARG A 322 -6.53 -21.07 -4.54
C ARG A 322 -5.90 -20.26 -5.67
N PRO A 323 -4.59 -20.37 -5.94
CA PRO A 323 -4.07 -19.88 -7.21
C PRO A 323 -4.80 -20.65 -8.32
N GLU A 324 -5.53 -19.95 -9.17
CA GLU A 324 -6.10 -20.55 -10.38
C GLU A 324 -4.95 -20.98 -11.32
N LEU A 325 -5.21 -22.03 -12.12
CA LEU A 325 -4.18 -22.57 -13.00
C LEU A 325 -4.07 -21.68 -14.23
N VAL A 326 -3.16 -20.72 -14.17
CA VAL A 326 -2.82 -19.74 -15.22
C VAL A 326 -2.74 -20.35 -16.63
N SER A 327 -2.35 -21.62 -16.77
CA SER A 327 -2.35 -22.35 -18.04
C SER A 327 -3.73 -22.49 -18.70
N GLU A 328 -4.79 -22.69 -17.93
CA GLU A 328 -6.18 -22.79 -18.44
C GLU A 328 -6.72 -21.42 -18.86
N GLU A 329 -6.35 -20.39 -18.10
CA GLU A 329 -6.69 -18.99 -18.36
C GLU A 329 -5.96 -18.45 -19.59
N TRP A 330 -4.68 -18.79 -19.73
CA TRP A 330 -3.90 -18.54 -20.93
C TRP A 330 -4.53 -19.23 -22.14
N ALA A 331 -4.87 -20.52 -22.06
CA ALA A 331 -5.52 -21.24 -23.17
C ALA A 331 -6.88 -20.63 -23.59
N ARG A 332 -7.61 -20.01 -22.65
CA ARG A 332 -8.82 -19.25 -22.96
C ARG A 332 -8.51 -18.00 -23.80
N LEU A 333 -7.47 -17.25 -23.40
CA LEU A 333 -7.20 -15.89 -23.85
C LEU A 333 -6.10 -15.72 -24.92
N GLU A 334 -5.25 -16.72 -25.15
CA GLU A 334 -4.13 -16.63 -26.12
C GLU A 334 -4.57 -16.40 -27.57
N ARG A 335 -5.83 -16.69 -27.87
CA ARG A 335 -6.48 -16.43 -29.16
C ARG A 335 -6.77 -14.94 -29.40
N ARG A 336 -6.67 -14.08 -28.37
CA ARG A 336 -6.84 -12.63 -28.46
C ARG A 336 -5.50 -11.98 -28.85
N PRO A 337 -5.39 -11.23 -29.97
CA PRO A 337 -4.13 -10.63 -30.40
C PRO A 337 -3.47 -9.76 -29.31
N ASN A 338 -4.25 -8.90 -28.66
CA ASN A 338 -3.78 -8.04 -27.56
C ASN A 338 -3.15 -8.82 -26.39
N VAL A 339 -3.63 -10.02 -26.06
CA VAL A 339 -3.08 -10.81 -24.93
C VAL A 339 -1.67 -11.31 -25.27
N ARG A 340 -1.46 -11.72 -26.52
CA ARG A 340 -0.13 -12.09 -27.03
C ARG A 340 0.79 -10.87 -27.16
N VAL A 341 0.28 -9.73 -27.60
CA VAL A 341 1.00 -8.44 -27.64
C VAL A 341 1.44 -8.04 -26.23
N ALA A 342 0.55 -8.05 -25.25
CA ALA A 342 0.86 -7.72 -23.85
C ALA A 342 1.92 -8.66 -23.25
N ALA A 343 1.78 -9.98 -23.47
CA ALA A 343 2.76 -10.96 -23.01
C ALA A 343 4.14 -10.76 -23.66
N ALA A 344 4.18 -10.51 -24.97
CA ALA A 344 5.43 -10.21 -25.68
C ALA A 344 6.06 -8.87 -25.23
N LEU A 345 5.27 -7.84 -24.90
CA LEU A 345 5.78 -6.58 -24.33
C LEU A 345 6.35 -6.78 -22.92
N ALA A 346 5.69 -7.57 -22.08
CA ALA A 346 6.17 -7.92 -20.74
C ALA A 346 7.51 -8.68 -20.81
N GLU A 347 7.68 -9.63 -21.75
CA GLU A 347 8.97 -10.30 -22.01
C GLU A 347 10.11 -9.36 -22.39
N LEU A 348 9.80 -8.19 -22.95
CA LEU A 348 10.80 -7.17 -23.27
C LEU A 348 11.12 -6.24 -22.10
N GLY A 349 10.34 -6.27 -21.02
CA GLY A 349 10.37 -5.29 -19.93
C GLY A 349 9.60 -3.99 -20.23
N GLU A 350 8.80 -3.96 -21.31
CA GLU A 350 8.05 -2.79 -21.76
C GLU A 350 6.69 -2.70 -21.02
N GLY A 351 6.72 -2.70 -19.69
CA GLY A 351 5.53 -2.89 -18.83
C GLY A 351 4.43 -1.83 -18.99
N GLU A 352 4.76 -0.57 -19.25
CA GLU A 352 3.77 0.49 -19.52
C GLU A 352 3.03 0.28 -20.85
N ARG A 353 3.72 -0.31 -21.84
CA ARG A 353 3.12 -0.68 -23.12
C ARG A 353 2.21 -1.90 -22.96
N ALA A 354 2.63 -2.88 -22.17
CA ALA A 354 1.82 -4.04 -21.82
C ALA A 354 0.55 -3.64 -21.05
N ASP A 355 0.66 -2.75 -20.06
CA ASP A 355 -0.47 -2.15 -19.33
C ASP A 355 -1.49 -1.52 -20.29
N ALA A 356 -1.06 -0.65 -21.20
CA ALA A 356 -1.95 -0.02 -22.18
C ALA A 356 -2.73 -1.03 -23.04
N VAL A 357 -2.09 -2.12 -23.45
CA VAL A 357 -2.70 -3.19 -24.25
C VAL A 357 -3.68 -4.04 -23.42
N VAL A 358 -3.35 -4.37 -22.17
CA VAL A 358 -4.26 -5.09 -21.26
C VAL A 358 -5.49 -4.25 -20.94
N ARG A 359 -5.32 -2.95 -20.67
CA ARG A 359 -6.46 -2.03 -20.42
C ARG A 359 -7.34 -1.85 -21.64
N GLN A 360 -6.77 -1.86 -22.84
CA GLN A 360 -7.56 -1.89 -24.07
C GLN A 360 -8.32 -3.21 -24.21
N GLN A 361 -7.67 -4.36 -23.95
CA GLN A 361 -8.34 -5.66 -23.99
C GLN A 361 -9.51 -5.75 -22.99
N ALA A 362 -9.39 -5.15 -21.81
CA ALA A 362 -10.49 -5.07 -20.84
C ALA A 362 -11.72 -4.30 -21.38
N ARG A 363 -11.51 -3.31 -22.26
CA ARG A 363 -12.59 -2.53 -22.89
C ARG A 363 -13.27 -3.26 -24.04
N ILE A 364 -12.55 -4.05 -24.82
CA ILE A 364 -13.08 -4.67 -26.05
C ILE A 364 -13.35 -6.18 -25.93
N GLY A 365 -12.87 -6.81 -24.86
CA GLY A 365 -13.04 -8.23 -24.57
C GLY A 365 -14.39 -8.58 -23.93
N ASP A 366 -14.70 -9.88 -23.91
CA ASP A 366 -15.93 -10.37 -23.28
C ASP A 366 -15.87 -10.22 -21.75
N SER A 367 -16.99 -9.91 -21.09
CA SER A 367 -17.01 -9.76 -19.62
C SER A 367 -16.67 -11.07 -18.89
N SER A 368 -16.93 -12.22 -19.50
CA SER A 368 -16.55 -13.55 -18.99
C SER A 368 -15.06 -13.90 -19.14
N GLU A 369 -14.30 -13.08 -19.89
CA GLU A 369 -12.84 -13.17 -20.02
C GLU A 369 -12.12 -12.30 -18.97
N PHE A 370 -12.83 -11.41 -18.28
CA PHE A 370 -12.22 -10.38 -17.45
C PHE A 370 -11.42 -10.95 -16.26
N ALA A 371 -11.93 -11.95 -15.54
CA ALA A 371 -11.20 -12.57 -14.43
C ALA A 371 -9.85 -13.16 -14.88
N SER A 372 -9.85 -13.93 -15.97
CA SER A 372 -8.62 -14.46 -16.57
C SER A 372 -7.67 -13.38 -17.09
N LEU A 373 -8.19 -12.23 -17.53
CA LEU A 373 -7.34 -11.09 -17.89
C LEU A 373 -6.66 -10.47 -16.66
N VAL A 374 -7.30 -10.48 -15.48
CA VAL A 374 -6.69 -10.05 -14.22
C VAL A 374 -5.55 -11.00 -13.83
N HIS A 375 -5.78 -12.31 -13.79
CA HIS A 375 -4.75 -13.28 -13.40
C HIS A 375 -3.58 -13.37 -14.41
N ILE A 376 -3.85 -13.17 -15.71
CA ILE A 376 -2.76 -12.95 -16.69
C ILE A 376 -1.99 -11.67 -16.37
N SER A 377 -2.64 -10.56 -15.99
CA SER A 377 -1.93 -9.32 -15.64
C SER A 377 -0.98 -9.49 -14.44
N GLU A 378 -1.36 -10.28 -13.44
CA GLU A 378 -0.49 -10.64 -12.31
C GLU A 378 0.68 -11.50 -12.77
N THR A 379 0.41 -12.52 -13.59
CA THR A 379 1.45 -13.41 -14.14
C THR A 379 2.45 -12.66 -15.01
N LEU A 380 2.00 -11.66 -15.78
CA LEU A 380 2.85 -10.78 -16.58
C LEU A 380 3.63 -9.75 -15.75
N ASP A 381 3.54 -9.80 -14.42
CA ASP A 381 4.26 -8.91 -13.50
C ASP A 381 3.85 -7.43 -13.67
N LEU A 382 2.55 -7.20 -13.94
CA LEU A 382 1.95 -5.89 -14.21
C LEU A 382 1.02 -5.39 -13.06
N PRO A 383 1.49 -5.30 -11.81
CA PRO A 383 0.63 -5.09 -10.63
C PRO A 383 -0.16 -3.77 -10.65
N ALA A 384 0.36 -2.70 -11.27
CA ALA A 384 -0.40 -1.46 -11.46
C ALA A 384 -1.60 -1.63 -12.40
N THR A 385 -1.50 -2.56 -13.37
CA THR A 385 -2.61 -2.96 -14.25
C THR A 385 -3.63 -3.76 -13.47
N THR A 386 -3.18 -4.71 -12.64
CA THR A 386 -4.05 -5.53 -11.78
C THR A 386 -4.89 -4.65 -10.84
N VAL A 387 -4.25 -3.70 -10.12
CA VAL A 387 -4.97 -2.74 -9.27
C VAL A 387 -5.95 -1.91 -10.10
N TRP A 388 -5.57 -1.48 -11.32
CA TRP A 388 -6.48 -0.74 -12.18
C TRP A 388 -7.69 -1.59 -12.60
N LEU A 389 -7.51 -2.85 -12.98
CA LEU A 389 -8.58 -3.78 -13.34
C LEU A 389 -9.50 -4.06 -12.14
N ALA A 390 -8.95 -4.26 -10.94
CA ALA A 390 -9.71 -4.43 -9.70
C ALA A 390 -10.66 -3.25 -9.39
N HIS A 391 -10.41 -2.09 -9.98
CA HIS A 391 -11.26 -0.90 -9.91
C HIS A 391 -12.07 -0.61 -11.18
N ASN A 392 -11.74 -1.16 -12.35
CA ASN A 392 -12.32 -0.76 -13.65
C ASN A 392 -12.90 -1.99 -14.35
N MET A 393 -14.15 -2.33 -14.03
CA MET A 393 -14.75 -3.61 -14.37
C MET A 393 -15.88 -3.53 -15.39
N PRO A 394 -16.06 -4.53 -16.27
CA PRO A 394 -17.29 -4.73 -17.03
C PRO A 394 -18.52 -4.81 -16.10
N GLN A 395 -19.68 -4.44 -16.62
CA GLN A 395 -20.93 -4.56 -15.88
C GLN A 395 -21.19 -6.01 -15.47
N GLY A 396 -21.44 -6.25 -14.17
CA GLY A 396 -21.69 -7.58 -13.61
C GLY A 396 -20.44 -8.34 -13.15
N ALA A 397 -19.22 -7.87 -13.46
CA ALA A 397 -18.00 -8.41 -12.87
C ALA A 397 -17.79 -7.87 -11.44
N VAL A 398 -17.18 -8.69 -10.58
CA VAL A 398 -16.90 -8.37 -9.17
C VAL A 398 -15.46 -8.81 -8.86
N ALA A 399 -14.64 -7.92 -8.29
CA ALA A 399 -13.31 -8.29 -7.80
C ALA A 399 -13.40 -9.20 -6.57
N ALA A 400 -12.87 -10.40 -6.71
CA ALA A 400 -12.41 -11.19 -5.58
C ALA A 400 -11.25 -10.45 -4.86
N ALA A 401 -11.03 -10.79 -3.58
CA ALA A 401 -10.13 -9.99 -2.73
C ALA A 401 -8.67 -10.04 -3.19
N ASP A 402 -8.19 -11.21 -3.61
CA ASP A 402 -6.91 -11.44 -4.30
C ASP A 402 -6.57 -10.38 -5.35
N THR A 403 -7.49 -10.10 -6.28
CA THR A 403 -7.28 -9.13 -7.37
C THR A 403 -6.93 -7.71 -6.91
N ARG A 404 -7.25 -7.35 -5.65
CA ARG A 404 -6.91 -6.06 -5.03
C ARG A 404 -5.49 -6.01 -4.42
N TYR A 405 -4.80 -7.15 -4.30
CA TYR A 405 -3.49 -7.28 -3.65
C TYR A 405 -2.49 -8.05 -4.54
N PRO A 406 -2.06 -7.48 -5.68
CA PRO A 406 -1.15 -8.18 -6.59
C PRO A 406 0.21 -8.46 -5.91
N MET A 407 0.77 -9.62 -6.21
CA MET A 407 2.02 -10.13 -5.63
C MET A 407 3.12 -10.30 -6.70
N PRO A 408 3.70 -9.21 -7.22
CA PRO A 408 4.70 -9.29 -8.30
C PRO A 408 5.92 -10.14 -7.92
N ASN A 409 6.67 -10.58 -8.94
CA ASN A 409 7.89 -11.38 -8.76
C ASN A 409 9.17 -10.52 -8.72
N TRP A 410 9.05 -9.29 -8.21
CA TRP A 410 10.17 -8.39 -8.04
C TRP A 410 11.14 -8.87 -6.96
N THR A 411 12.42 -8.58 -7.15
CA THR A 411 13.49 -8.78 -6.16
C THR A 411 14.21 -7.43 -5.94
N PRO A 412 14.41 -6.97 -4.70
CA PRO A 412 15.14 -5.73 -4.41
C PRO A 412 16.63 -5.86 -4.78
N ASP A 413 17.30 -4.76 -5.07
CA ASP A 413 18.71 -4.77 -5.53
C ASP A 413 19.68 -5.46 -4.54
N THR A 414 19.39 -5.47 -3.23
CA THR A 414 20.16 -6.23 -2.22
C THR A 414 19.35 -7.34 -1.54
N GLY A 415 18.26 -7.78 -2.17
CA GLY A 415 17.36 -8.80 -1.66
C GLY A 415 16.38 -8.32 -0.59
N TRP A 416 15.60 -9.26 -0.06
CA TRP A 416 14.57 -9.01 0.95
C TRP A 416 15.18 -8.92 2.34
N ARG A 417 14.88 -7.84 3.07
CA ARG A 417 15.30 -7.59 4.46
C ARG A 417 14.11 -7.40 5.40
N ILE A 418 12.95 -7.04 4.84
CA ILE A 418 11.66 -6.95 5.53
C ILE A 418 10.72 -8.00 4.91
N ASP A 419 9.71 -8.43 5.68
CA ASP A 419 8.64 -9.30 5.18
C ASP A 419 8.04 -8.73 3.88
N LYS A 420 8.10 -9.52 2.80
CA LYS A 420 7.61 -9.16 1.45
C LYS A 420 6.16 -8.67 1.49
N ALA A 421 5.32 -9.24 2.35
CA ALA A 421 3.94 -8.83 2.52
C ALA A 421 3.78 -7.42 3.12
N LEU A 422 4.69 -6.99 4.01
CA LEU A 422 4.68 -5.64 4.58
C LEU A 422 5.16 -4.60 3.56
N VAL A 423 6.18 -4.92 2.76
CA VAL A 423 6.65 -4.05 1.67
C VAL A 423 5.55 -3.82 0.62
N TYR A 424 4.80 -4.86 0.27
CA TYR A 424 3.67 -4.73 -0.66
C TYR A 424 2.47 -4.02 -0.03
N ALA A 425 2.24 -4.17 1.27
CA ALA A 425 1.24 -3.40 1.99
C ALA A 425 1.48 -1.88 1.92
N HIS A 426 2.74 -1.45 2.09
CA HIS A 426 3.16 -0.07 1.87
C HIS A 426 3.07 0.31 0.38
N THR A 427 3.63 -0.48 -0.55
CA THR A 427 3.62 -0.18 -1.99
C THR A 427 2.21 0.03 -2.56
N LEU A 428 1.25 -0.81 -2.14
CA LEU A 428 -0.15 -0.68 -2.53
C LEU A 428 -0.74 0.65 -2.06
N GLN A 429 -0.49 1.04 -0.80
CA GLN A 429 -1.00 2.27 -0.21
C GLN A 429 -0.32 3.54 -0.74
N GLU A 430 0.98 3.48 -1.02
CA GLU A 430 1.78 4.65 -1.43
C GLU A 430 1.59 5.01 -2.91
N SER A 431 1.49 4.02 -3.80
CA SER A 431 1.47 4.27 -5.25
C SER A 431 0.39 3.53 -6.02
N GLY A 432 -0.26 2.51 -5.44
CA GLY A 432 -1.03 1.53 -6.22
C GLY A 432 -0.13 0.80 -7.22
N PHE A 433 1.10 0.47 -6.82
CA PHE A 433 2.16 -0.12 -7.65
C PHE A 433 2.64 0.72 -8.85
N ARG A 434 2.29 2.01 -8.94
CA ARG A 434 2.74 2.90 -10.02
C ARG A 434 4.18 3.37 -9.77
N ASN A 435 5.14 2.76 -10.44
CA ASN A 435 6.58 2.98 -10.25
C ASN A 435 7.12 4.35 -10.67
N LYS A 436 6.36 5.16 -11.43
CA LYS A 436 6.76 6.52 -11.86
C LYS A 436 5.92 7.66 -11.27
N VAL A 437 5.04 7.38 -10.29
CA VAL A 437 4.19 8.43 -9.70
C VAL A 437 5.00 9.34 -8.77
N ARG A 438 4.76 10.66 -8.86
CA ARG A 438 5.37 11.69 -8.02
C ARG A 438 4.30 12.40 -7.19
N SER A 439 4.49 12.51 -5.87
CA SER A 439 3.59 13.30 -5.02
C SER A 439 3.87 14.81 -5.12
N PRO A 440 2.92 15.68 -4.72
CA PRO A 440 3.16 17.12 -4.62
C PRO A 440 4.33 17.50 -3.69
N ALA A 441 4.65 16.66 -2.70
CA ALA A 441 5.79 16.83 -1.80
C ALA A 441 7.13 16.35 -2.39
N GLY A 442 7.13 15.84 -3.62
CA GLY A 442 8.33 15.38 -4.33
C GLY A 442 8.70 13.92 -4.10
N ALA A 443 7.92 13.16 -3.30
CA ALA A 443 8.09 11.72 -3.13
C ALA A 443 7.93 10.98 -4.47
N PHE A 444 8.64 9.86 -4.67
CA PHE A 444 8.68 9.21 -5.99
C PHE A 444 8.65 7.66 -5.98
N GLY A 445 7.90 7.12 -6.94
CA GLY A 445 7.86 5.69 -7.28
C GLY A 445 7.07 4.82 -6.29
N LEU A 446 7.34 3.51 -6.32
CA LEU A 446 6.51 2.48 -5.69
C LEU A 446 6.20 2.71 -4.21
N MET A 447 7.23 3.03 -3.43
CA MET A 447 7.13 3.25 -1.99
C MET A 447 7.16 4.74 -1.63
N GLN A 448 6.95 5.64 -2.61
CA GLN A 448 6.99 7.10 -2.45
C GLN A 448 8.25 7.57 -1.69
N ILE A 449 9.42 7.26 -2.24
CA ILE A 449 10.70 7.60 -1.65
C ILE A 449 10.89 9.13 -1.68
N MET A 450 11.07 9.73 -0.49
CA MET A 450 11.39 11.14 -0.36
C MET A 450 12.84 11.43 -0.79
N PRO A 451 13.15 12.62 -1.37
CA PRO A 451 14.51 12.97 -1.79
C PRO A 451 15.57 12.84 -0.69
N ALA A 452 15.21 13.13 0.57
CA ALA A 452 16.09 12.95 1.73
C ALA A 452 16.45 11.47 1.97
N ALA A 453 15.50 10.54 1.85
CA ALA A 453 15.75 9.11 2.01
C ALA A 453 16.61 8.55 0.88
N ALA A 454 16.39 8.99 -0.36
CA ALA A 454 17.27 8.67 -1.49
C ALA A 454 18.69 9.24 -1.27
N THR A 455 18.83 10.44 -0.70
CA THR A 455 20.13 11.07 -0.43
C THR A 455 20.91 10.36 0.68
N ASP A 456 20.23 9.93 1.74
CA ASP A 456 20.83 9.10 2.80
C ASP A 456 21.32 7.77 2.22
N TYR A 457 20.52 7.10 1.38
CA TYR A 457 20.91 5.89 0.67
C TYR A 457 22.16 6.08 -0.21
N MET A 458 22.17 7.14 -1.04
CA MET A 458 23.32 7.46 -1.90
C MET A 458 24.60 7.65 -1.10
N ARG A 459 24.51 8.36 0.04
CA ARG A 459 25.65 8.61 0.96
C ARG A 459 26.16 7.33 1.62
N GLU A 460 25.26 6.45 2.07
CA GLU A 460 25.61 5.16 2.68
C GLU A 460 26.30 4.22 1.68
N ARG A 461 25.87 4.25 0.42
CA ARG A 461 26.22 3.25 -0.60
C ARG A 461 27.32 3.70 -1.56
N GLY A 462 27.65 4.99 -1.59
CA GLY A 462 28.62 5.55 -2.54
C GLY A 462 28.15 5.51 -4.00
N VAL A 463 26.84 5.50 -4.23
CA VAL A 463 26.23 5.44 -5.57
C VAL A 463 25.41 6.69 -5.86
N ALA A 464 25.43 7.17 -7.10
CA ALA A 464 24.45 8.13 -7.58
C ALA A 464 23.15 7.39 -7.98
N ILE A 465 22.00 7.99 -7.69
CA ILE A 465 20.68 7.47 -8.01
C ILE A 465 19.91 8.59 -8.71
N ASP A 466 19.61 8.38 -9.99
CA ASP A 466 18.74 9.27 -10.77
C ASP A 466 17.26 8.83 -10.71
N GLN A 467 16.39 9.54 -11.42
CA GLN A 467 14.96 9.27 -11.42
C GLN A 467 14.60 7.95 -12.12
N ASP A 468 15.35 7.54 -13.15
CA ASP A 468 15.11 6.28 -13.86
C ASP A 468 15.52 5.08 -13.01
N ALA A 469 16.63 5.21 -12.26
CA ALA A 469 17.00 4.26 -11.23
C ALA A 469 15.92 4.15 -10.15
N LEU A 470 15.35 5.26 -9.66
CA LEU A 470 14.22 5.22 -8.71
C LEU A 470 12.91 4.67 -9.30
N ALA A 471 12.75 4.67 -10.62
CA ALA A 471 11.60 4.09 -11.31
C ALA A 471 11.71 2.55 -11.45
N ARG A 472 12.91 1.97 -11.27
CA ARG A 472 13.09 0.52 -11.24
C ARG A 472 12.54 -0.05 -9.92
N PRO A 473 11.65 -1.06 -9.96
CA PRO A 473 11.10 -1.66 -8.75
C PRO A 473 12.14 -2.13 -7.74
N SER A 474 13.22 -2.76 -8.22
CA SER A 474 14.27 -3.33 -7.38
C SER A 474 14.99 -2.28 -6.54
N THR A 475 15.33 -1.13 -7.13
CA THR A 475 16.00 0.00 -6.45
C THR A 475 15.03 0.74 -5.53
N ASN A 476 13.81 1.03 -5.98
CA ASN A 476 12.84 1.76 -5.16
C ASN A 476 12.50 0.99 -3.86
N ILE A 477 12.28 -0.31 -3.98
CA ILE A 477 12.03 -1.19 -2.84
C ILE A 477 13.28 -1.35 -1.97
N ASP A 478 14.49 -1.39 -2.54
CA ASP A 478 15.71 -1.48 -1.71
C ASP A 478 15.87 -0.26 -0.78
N ILE A 479 15.61 0.94 -1.30
CA ILE A 479 15.64 2.19 -0.53
C ILE A 479 14.48 2.24 0.48
N GLY A 480 13.26 1.88 0.07
CA GLY A 480 12.09 1.88 0.94
C GLY A 480 12.21 0.91 2.11
N GLN A 481 12.74 -0.29 1.88
CA GLN A 481 13.08 -1.23 2.95
C GLN A 481 14.07 -0.61 3.94
N ARG A 482 15.18 -0.03 3.45
CA ARG A 482 16.20 0.64 4.29
C ARG A 482 15.60 1.76 5.12
N HIS A 483 14.66 2.52 4.56
CA HIS A 483 13.96 3.57 5.29
C HIS A 483 13.08 3.00 6.42
N ILE A 484 12.33 1.92 6.18
CA ILE A 484 11.56 1.24 7.22
C ILE A 484 12.47 0.65 8.32
N GLU A 485 13.63 0.09 7.97
CA GLU A 485 14.62 -0.39 8.95
C GLU A 485 15.13 0.76 9.83
N LYS A 486 15.49 1.90 9.23
CA LYS A 486 15.88 3.12 9.96
C LYS A 486 14.79 3.57 10.94
N LEU A 487 13.51 3.48 10.56
CA LEU A 487 12.37 3.85 11.42
C LEU A 487 12.09 2.81 12.52
N ARG A 488 12.25 1.51 12.21
CA ARG A 488 12.16 0.39 13.17
C ARG A 488 13.16 0.54 14.32
N ASP A 489 14.38 0.97 14.00
CA ASP A 489 15.49 1.03 14.94
C ASP A 489 15.54 2.35 15.74
N MET A 490 14.65 3.31 15.47
CA MET A 490 14.51 4.53 16.28
C MET A 490 13.84 4.25 17.63
N GLY A 491 14.42 4.76 18.71
CA GLY A 491 13.88 4.61 20.07
C GLY A 491 12.44 5.10 20.25
N LEU A 492 11.98 6.08 19.45
CA LEU A 492 10.59 6.58 19.48
C LEU A 492 9.56 5.59 18.91
N THR A 493 9.96 4.66 18.04
CA THR A 493 9.06 3.58 17.60
C THR A 493 9.18 2.36 18.52
N GLY A 494 10.34 2.17 19.14
CA GLY A 494 10.63 1.02 20.02
C GLY A 494 10.56 -0.33 19.28
N GLY A 495 10.67 -0.31 17.94
CA GLY A 495 10.39 -1.47 17.10
C GLY A 495 8.93 -1.93 17.12
N LEU A 496 7.97 -1.11 17.59
CA LEU A 496 6.54 -1.45 17.62
C LEU A 496 5.91 -1.15 16.25
N LEU A 497 5.36 -2.19 15.61
CA LEU A 497 4.92 -2.14 14.22
C LEU A 497 3.97 -0.97 13.89
N PRO A 498 2.94 -0.64 14.71
CA PRO A 498 2.05 0.48 14.41
C PRO A 498 2.78 1.84 14.45
N LYS A 499 3.79 1.99 15.32
CA LYS A 499 4.60 3.22 15.41
C LYS A 499 5.57 3.34 14.25
N VAL A 500 6.13 2.23 13.76
CA VAL A 500 6.98 2.21 12.55
C VAL A 500 6.17 2.59 11.31
N ILE A 501 4.98 2.02 11.13
CA ILE A 501 4.07 2.36 10.02
C ILE A 501 3.63 3.83 10.11
N ALA A 502 3.30 4.32 11.30
CA ALA A 502 2.96 5.73 11.53
C ALA A 502 4.14 6.66 11.18
N ALA A 503 5.36 6.30 11.57
CA ALA A 503 6.57 7.10 11.33
C ALA A 503 7.00 7.09 9.86
N TYR A 504 6.58 6.10 9.06
CA TYR A 504 6.77 6.10 7.61
C TYR A 504 5.95 7.19 6.93
N ASN A 505 4.70 7.37 7.36
CA ASN A 505 3.77 8.32 6.76
C ASN A 505 3.89 9.75 7.32
N ALA A 506 3.97 9.91 8.65
CA ALA A 506 4.06 11.21 9.32
C ALA A 506 5.49 11.70 9.55
N GLY A 507 6.49 10.83 9.37
CA GLY A 507 7.85 11.06 9.80
C GLY A 507 8.08 10.80 11.30
N PRO A 508 9.36 10.82 11.76
CA PRO A 508 9.69 10.45 13.14
C PRO A 508 9.26 11.47 14.20
N LYS A 509 9.26 12.76 13.86
CA LYS A 509 8.98 13.84 14.82
C LYS A 509 7.55 13.75 15.40
N PRO A 510 6.47 13.70 14.58
CA PRO A 510 5.11 13.57 15.11
C PRO A 510 4.92 12.31 15.97
N VAL A 511 5.47 11.16 15.57
CA VAL A 511 5.37 9.93 16.39
C VAL A 511 6.09 10.08 17.74
N GLY A 512 7.21 10.80 17.78
CA GLY A 512 7.88 11.18 19.04
C GLY A 512 6.99 12.06 19.94
N GLU A 513 6.28 13.02 19.36
CA GLU A 513 5.33 13.90 20.08
C GLU A 513 4.10 13.12 20.57
N TRP A 514 3.56 12.21 19.74
CA TRP A 514 2.40 11.38 20.07
C TRP A 514 2.67 10.41 21.22
N ASN A 515 3.91 9.94 21.40
CA ASN A 515 4.30 9.16 22.57
C ASN A 515 4.14 9.91 23.91
N ALA A 516 4.14 11.24 23.91
CA ALA A 516 3.94 12.06 25.10
C ALA A 516 2.48 12.52 25.26
N LEU A 517 1.79 12.76 24.14
CA LEU A 517 0.41 13.27 24.08
C LEU A 517 -0.64 12.17 24.25
N VAL A 518 -0.52 11.07 23.52
CA VAL A 518 -1.57 10.04 23.44
C VAL A 518 -1.75 9.32 24.78
N ARG A 519 -2.99 9.29 25.26
CA ARG A 519 -3.40 8.55 26.48
C ARG A 519 -3.99 7.19 26.09
N ASP A 520 -3.15 6.28 25.62
CA ASP A 520 -3.59 4.94 25.20
C ASP A 520 -3.63 3.90 26.34
N GLY A 521 -3.03 4.19 27.50
CA GLY A 521 -3.04 3.28 28.65
C GLY A 521 -2.34 1.93 28.42
N GLY A 522 -1.50 1.82 27.38
CA GLY A 522 -0.89 0.57 26.94
C GLY A 522 -1.72 -0.21 25.91
N ASP A 523 -2.86 0.32 25.43
CA ASP A 523 -3.70 -0.32 24.41
C ASP A 523 -3.28 0.11 22.97
N PRO A 524 -2.74 -0.80 22.14
CA PRO A 524 -2.29 -0.46 20.79
C PRO A 524 -3.43 -0.02 19.87
N LEU A 525 -4.68 -0.47 20.11
CA LEU A 525 -5.83 -0.05 19.31
C LEU A 525 -6.28 1.34 19.70
N LEU A 526 -6.27 1.67 21.01
CA LEU A 526 -6.54 3.03 21.47
C LEU A 526 -5.47 4.01 20.99
N TYR A 527 -4.20 3.60 20.95
CA TYR A 527 -3.13 4.39 20.33
C TYR A 527 -3.43 4.69 18.87
N ILE A 528 -3.74 3.66 18.06
CA ILE A 528 -4.07 3.82 16.64
C ILE A 528 -5.24 4.81 16.50
N GLU A 529 -6.35 4.59 17.22
CA GLU A 529 -7.52 5.47 17.12
C GLU A 529 -7.29 6.89 17.66
N SER A 530 -6.27 7.10 18.49
CA SER A 530 -5.87 8.41 19.04
C SER A 530 -4.84 9.16 18.18
N ILE A 531 -4.32 8.59 17.08
CA ILE A 531 -3.32 9.28 16.23
C ILE A 531 -3.89 10.63 15.75
N PRO A 532 -3.29 11.79 16.11
CA PRO A 532 -3.85 13.11 15.79
C PRO A 532 -4.07 13.35 14.30
N TYR A 533 -3.11 12.95 13.47
CA TYR A 533 -3.18 13.14 12.02
C TYR A 533 -4.16 12.15 11.40
N TRP A 534 -5.21 12.68 10.77
CA TRP A 534 -6.27 11.88 10.15
C TRP A 534 -5.70 10.94 9.08
N GLU A 535 -4.86 11.45 8.18
CA GLU A 535 -4.24 10.68 7.10
C GLU A 535 -3.41 9.52 7.68
N THR A 536 -2.58 9.78 8.69
CA THR A 536 -1.74 8.76 9.32
C THR A 536 -2.55 7.72 10.09
N ARG A 537 -3.66 8.13 10.73
CA ARG A 537 -4.59 7.21 11.39
C ARG A 537 -5.16 6.20 10.40
N GLY A 538 -5.70 6.68 9.29
CA GLY A 538 -6.20 5.83 8.20
C GLY A 538 -5.09 4.98 7.57
N TYR A 539 -3.90 5.55 7.39
CA TYR A 539 -2.73 4.88 6.83
C TYR A 539 -2.29 3.66 7.66
N VAL A 540 -2.18 3.79 8.99
CA VAL A 540 -1.78 2.68 9.87
C VAL A 540 -2.78 1.52 9.82
N VAL A 541 -4.07 1.85 9.89
CA VAL A 541 -5.18 0.88 9.75
C VAL A 541 -5.11 0.18 8.39
N THR A 542 -4.88 0.93 7.33
CA THR A 542 -4.86 0.43 5.95
C THR A 542 -3.63 -0.43 5.64
N VAL A 543 -2.43 -0.03 6.07
CA VAL A 543 -1.21 -0.82 5.87
C VAL A 543 -1.25 -2.11 6.68
N LEU A 544 -1.78 -2.09 7.93
CA LEU A 544 -1.96 -3.33 8.71
C LEU A 544 -2.99 -4.27 8.06
N ARG A 545 -4.13 -3.76 7.57
CA ARG A 545 -5.08 -4.53 6.75
C ARG A 545 -4.38 -5.15 5.54
N ASN A 546 -3.70 -4.34 4.72
CA ASN A 546 -3.03 -4.79 3.51
C ASN A 546 -1.98 -5.87 3.84
N TYR A 547 -1.22 -5.69 4.92
CA TYR A 547 -0.21 -6.66 5.35
C TYR A 547 -0.84 -8.01 5.68
N TRP A 548 -1.96 -8.04 6.40
CA TRP A 548 -2.67 -9.28 6.72
C TRP A 548 -3.32 -9.95 5.51
N MET A 549 -3.76 -9.16 4.53
CA MET A 549 -4.25 -9.70 3.25
C MET A 549 -3.09 -10.33 2.45
N TYR A 550 -1.95 -9.66 2.34
CA TYR A 550 -0.75 -10.24 1.72
C TYR A 550 -0.19 -11.46 2.45
N GLU A 551 -0.22 -11.48 3.80
CA GLU A 551 0.11 -12.68 4.58
C GLU A 551 -0.85 -13.84 4.26
N SER A 552 -2.15 -13.56 4.17
CA SER A 552 -3.19 -14.54 3.82
C SER A 552 -3.00 -15.14 2.44
N LEU A 553 -2.80 -14.28 1.43
CA LEU A 553 -2.61 -14.68 0.03
C LEU A 553 -1.27 -15.41 -0.20
N GLY A 554 -0.21 -14.97 0.51
CA GLY A 554 1.08 -15.68 0.57
C GLY A 554 1.04 -17.01 1.35
N GLY A 555 -0.13 -17.50 1.75
CA GLY A 555 -0.30 -18.80 2.43
C GLY A 555 0.14 -18.84 3.90
N LYS A 556 0.42 -17.69 4.52
CA LYS A 556 0.90 -17.59 5.90
C LYS A 556 -0.23 -17.90 6.88
N ALA A 557 -0.24 -19.13 7.41
CA ALA A 557 -1.33 -19.64 8.26
C ALA A 557 -1.56 -18.85 9.57
N LYS A 558 -0.59 -18.06 10.03
CA LYS A 558 -0.68 -17.22 11.24
C LYS A 558 -0.03 -15.86 10.99
N SER A 559 -0.73 -14.80 11.38
CA SER A 559 -0.20 -13.43 11.43
C SER A 559 0.10 -13.06 12.89
N PRO A 560 1.37 -12.98 13.32
CA PRO A 560 1.71 -12.60 14.69
C PRO A 560 1.18 -11.21 15.05
N SER A 561 1.19 -10.27 14.09
CA SER A 561 0.74 -8.90 14.32
C SER A 561 -0.77 -8.80 14.51
N ARG A 562 -1.56 -9.55 13.71
CA ARG A 562 -3.02 -9.62 13.87
C ARG A 562 -3.44 -10.31 15.17
N VAL A 563 -2.75 -11.40 15.54
CA VAL A 563 -2.98 -12.12 16.80
C VAL A 563 -2.70 -11.20 18.01
N ALA A 564 -1.59 -10.47 17.99
CA ALA A 564 -1.22 -9.55 19.06
C ALA A 564 -2.28 -8.45 19.27
N LEU A 565 -2.69 -7.75 18.20
CA LEU A 565 -3.69 -6.70 18.30
C LEU A 565 -5.07 -7.24 18.73
N ALA A 566 -5.48 -8.42 18.27
CA ALA A 566 -6.71 -9.06 18.72
C ALA A 566 -6.67 -9.47 20.21
N GLN A 567 -5.48 -9.54 20.82
CA GLN A 567 -5.24 -9.83 22.24
C GLN A 567 -4.90 -8.57 23.06
N GLY A 568 -4.98 -7.36 22.47
CA GLY A 568 -4.61 -6.11 23.12
C GLY A 568 -3.11 -5.96 23.39
N MET A 569 -2.26 -6.69 22.67
CA MET A 569 -0.79 -6.62 22.79
C MET A 569 -0.18 -5.86 21.62
N TRP A 570 0.89 -5.11 21.88
CA TRP A 570 1.61 -4.36 20.85
C TRP A 570 2.45 -5.31 19.99
N PRO A 571 2.18 -5.42 18.68
CA PRO A 571 3.03 -6.22 17.82
C PRO A 571 4.37 -5.54 17.59
N ARG A 572 5.45 -6.30 17.74
CA ARG A 572 6.80 -5.88 17.36
C ARG A 572 6.98 -6.06 15.86
N PHE A 573 7.92 -5.31 15.30
CA PHE A 573 8.24 -5.35 13.89
C PHE A 573 8.74 -6.76 13.50
N PRO A 574 8.27 -7.35 12.39
CA PRO A 574 8.65 -8.70 11.98
C PRO A 574 10.17 -8.90 11.88
N GLY A 575 10.67 -10.01 12.40
CA GLY A 575 12.10 -10.37 12.34
C GLY A 575 12.98 -9.79 13.47
N LEU A 576 12.44 -8.95 14.36
CA LEU A 576 13.16 -8.56 15.58
C LEU A 576 13.37 -9.76 16.52
N PRO A 577 14.49 -9.82 17.28
CA PRO A 577 14.72 -10.87 18.26
C PRO A 577 13.76 -10.75 19.46
N GLY A 578 13.54 -11.88 20.13
CA GLY A 578 12.63 -12.02 21.28
C GLY A 578 11.18 -12.26 20.86
N ASP A 579 10.24 -11.91 21.75
CA ASP A 579 8.81 -12.10 21.50
C ASP A 579 8.31 -11.22 20.34
N SER A 580 7.37 -11.77 19.56
CA SER A 580 6.74 -11.07 18.43
C SER A 580 5.75 -9.96 18.85
N ALA A 581 5.42 -9.87 20.14
CA ALA A 581 4.54 -8.86 20.70
C ALA A 581 4.82 -8.64 22.18
N VAL A 582 4.45 -7.47 22.71
CA VAL A 582 4.63 -7.10 24.12
C VAL A 582 3.36 -6.50 24.70
N ARG A 583 3.12 -6.72 26.00
CA ARG A 583 2.15 -5.92 26.76
C ARG A 583 2.85 -4.68 27.28
N MET A 584 2.33 -3.50 26.94
CA MET A 584 2.73 -2.26 27.59
C MET A 584 1.86 -2.09 28.84
N THR A 585 2.47 -2.08 30.01
CA THR A 585 1.79 -1.74 31.26
C THR A 585 1.79 -0.23 31.46
N SER A 586 0.70 0.31 31.99
CA SER A 586 0.46 1.74 32.17
C SER A 586 1.17 2.32 33.40
N GLN A 587 2.51 2.29 33.48
CA GLN A 587 3.23 2.95 34.58
C GLN A 587 4.47 3.78 34.22
N THR A 588 4.46 4.96 34.85
CA THR A 588 5.54 5.92 35.10
C THR A 588 5.93 6.82 33.92
N PRO A 589 5.95 8.17 34.09
CA PRO A 589 6.35 9.07 33.02
C PRO A 589 7.81 8.82 32.64
N VAL A 590 8.09 8.79 31.34
CA VAL A 590 9.46 9.07 30.87
C VAL A 590 9.78 10.48 31.36
N THR A 591 10.79 10.60 32.22
CA THR A 591 11.19 11.87 32.82
C THR A 591 11.43 12.87 31.71
N ALA A 592 10.55 13.87 31.61
CA ALA A 592 10.69 14.91 30.60
C ALA A 592 12.02 15.64 30.85
N ILE A 593 12.95 15.51 29.90
CA ILE A 593 14.08 16.44 29.82
C ILE A 593 13.43 17.80 29.58
N ALA A 594 13.47 18.65 30.60
CA ALA A 594 12.84 19.97 30.58
C ALA A 594 13.57 20.88 29.58
N ILE A 595 13.20 20.77 28.31
CA ILE A 595 13.50 21.78 27.31
C ILE A 595 12.45 22.87 27.50
N ASN A 596 12.85 24.00 28.08
CA ASN A 596 12.06 25.24 28.09
C ASN A 596 11.96 25.79 26.65
N GLY A 597 11.18 25.08 25.82
CA GLY A 597 10.78 25.50 24.49
C GLY A 597 9.30 25.85 24.52
N THR A 598 8.98 27.11 24.23
CA THR A 598 7.63 27.52 23.86
C THR A 598 7.12 26.61 22.75
N VAL A 599 6.00 25.94 23.01
CA VAL A 599 5.48 24.88 22.14
C VAL A 599 4.93 25.49 20.84
N ALA A 600 5.79 25.57 19.83
CA ALA A 600 5.36 25.75 18.44
C ALA A 600 4.79 24.42 17.91
N ALA A 601 3.60 24.07 18.36
CA ALA A 601 2.84 22.95 17.82
C ALA A 601 2.53 23.22 16.34
N GLN A 602 2.84 22.25 15.49
CA GLN A 602 2.29 22.16 14.15
C GLN A 602 1.33 20.97 14.13
N SER A 603 0.22 21.03 14.88
CA SER A 603 -0.84 20.05 14.72
C SER A 603 -1.60 20.36 13.41
N THR A 604 -1.20 19.72 12.32
CA THR A 604 -1.88 19.89 11.03
C THR A 604 -3.12 19.01 10.93
N THR A 605 -4.21 19.45 11.54
CA THR A 605 -5.58 19.09 11.10
C THR A 605 -5.87 19.56 9.66
N HIS A 606 -5.05 20.50 9.16
CA HIS A 606 -4.99 20.96 7.79
C HIS A 606 -4.11 20.05 6.91
N ALA A 607 -4.77 19.08 6.25
CA ALA A 607 -4.35 18.59 4.94
C ALA A 607 -5.38 19.05 3.91
N GLU A 608 -5.49 20.37 3.73
CA GLU A 608 -6.26 20.99 2.66
C GLU A 608 -5.31 21.69 1.69
N ARG A 609 -4.96 20.95 0.62
CA ARG A 609 -4.68 21.45 -0.73
C ARG A 609 -5.20 20.42 -1.73
#